data_AF-A0A538NYM8-F1
#
_entry.id   AF-A0A538NYM8-F1
#
_cell.length_a   1.000
_cell.length_b   1.000
_cell.length_c   1.000
_cell.angle_alpha   90.00
_cell.angle_beta   90.00
_cell.angle_gamma   90.00
#
_symmetry.space_group_name_H-M   'P 1'
#
loop_
_entity.id
_entity.type
_entity.pdbx_description
1 polymer ?
#
loop_
_entity_poly.entity_id
_entity_poly.type
_entity_poly.pdbx_seq_one_letter_code
_entity_poly.pdbx_strand_id
1 'polypeptide(L)'
;MFWLLVVAMNIWLVYRGLSGGIEKFCQFALPAMGVLAMIVLIRVLTLGTPNPVHPEQNVLNGLGYLWNPDFSKLTQFETWLAAAGQIFLVCR
;
A
#
# COMPACT_ATOMS: atom_id res chain seq x y z
N MET A 1 -20.80 -5.52 -18.16
CA MET A 1 -21.80 -4.86 -17.28
C MET A 1 -21.14 -4.16 -16.08
N PHE A 2 -20.37 -4.86 -15.24
CA PHE A 2 -19.69 -4.26 -14.06
C PHE A 2 -18.80 -3.05 -14.39
N TRP A 3 -18.02 -3.12 -15.48
CA TRP A 3 -17.14 -2.02 -15.91
C TRP A 3 -17.91 -0.71 -16.19
N LEU A 4 -19.07 -0.78 -16.84
CA LEU A 4 -19.89 0.40 -17.14
C LEU A 4 -20.43 1.06 -15.86
N LEU A 5 -20.76 0.26 -14.84
CA LEU A 5 -21.25 0.75 -13.56
C LEU A 5 -20.15 1.50 -12.81
N VAL A 6 -18.93 0.95 -12.79
CA VAL A 6 -17.76 1.61 -12.18
C VAL A 6 -17.43 2.92 -12.90
N VAL A 7 -17.46 2.93 -14.23
CA VAL A 7 -17.20 4.15 -15.02
C VAL A 7 -18.28 5.21 -14.77
N ALA A 8 -19.56 4.82 -14.79
CA ALA A 8 -20.67 5.74 -14.51
C ALA A 8 -20.58 6.33 -13.10
N MET A 9 -20.20 5.53 -12.10
CA MET A 9 -20.05 5.98 -10.72
C MET A 9 -18.87 6.95 -10.55
N ASN A 10 -17.73 6.68 -11.19
CA ASN A 10 -16.58 7.60 -11.18
C ASN A 10 -16.93 8.93 -11.84
N ILE A 11 -17.59 8.90 -13.00
CA ILE A 11 -18.03 10.09 -13.72
C ILE A 11 -19.02 10.91 -12.86
N TRP A 12 -19.98 10.26 -12.22
CA TRP A 12 -20.94 10.90 -11.31
C TRP A 12 -20.25 11.57 -10.11
N LEU A 13 -19.22 10.94 -9.55
CA LEU A 13 -18.46 11.48 -8.41
C LEU A 13 -17.65 12.72 -8.80
N VAL A 14 -17.06 12.72 -10.00
CA VAL A 14 -16.31 13.86 -10.54
C VAL A 14 -17.25 15.04 -10.88
N TYR A 15 -18.42 14.77 -11.47
CA TYR A 15 -19.40 15.82 -11.80
C TYR A 15 -19.95 16.57 -10.59
N ARG A 16 -19.97 15.95 -9.40
CA ARG A 16 -20.43 16.57 -8.15
C ARG A 16 -19.42 17.56 -7.54
N GLY A 17 -18.23 17.69 -8.15
CA GLY A 17 -17.20 18.66 -7.80
C GLY A 17 -16.38 18.29 -6.55
N LEU A 18 -15.23 18.98 -6.40
CA LEU A 18 -14.27 18.76 -5.30
C LEU A 18 -14.91 18.98 -3.92
N SER A 19 -15.61 20.10 -3.74
CA SER A 19 -16.16 20.52 -2.44
C SER A 19 -17.44 19.77 -2.04
N GLY A 20 -18.21 19.27 -3.01
CA GLY A 20 -19.51 18.64 -2.75
C GLY A 20 -19.47 17.12 -2.54
N GLY A 21 -18.45 16.44 -3.06
CA GLY A 21 -18.38 14.98 -3.10
C GLY A 21 -17.04 14.40 -2.67
N ILE A 22 -15.95 14.82 -3.32
CA ILE A 22 -14.63 14.20 -3.15
C ILE A 22 -14.10 14.40 -1.72
N GLU A 23 -14.25 15.60 -1.15
CA GLU A 23 -13.75 15.89 0.19
C GLU A 23 -14.42 15.03 1.27
N LYS A 24 -15.75 14.89 1.24
CA LYS A 24 -16.49 14.02 2.17
C LYS A 24 -16.18 12.54 1.96
N PHE A 25 -16.02 12.12 0.72
CA PHE A 25 -15.64 10.74 0.41
C PHE A 25 -14.24 10.44 0.95
N CYS A 26 -13.25 11.29 0.69
CA CYS A 26 -11.90 11.14 1.21
C CYS A 26 -11.85 11.19 2.74
N GLN A 27 -12.65 12.04 3.38
CA GLN A 27 -12.73 12.10 4.85
C GLN A 27 -13.22 10.79 5.47
N PHE A 28 -14.02 9.99 4.75
CA PHE A 28 -14.42 8.65 5.19
C PHE A 28 -13.47 7.54 4.70
N ALA A 29 -13.00 7.64 3.46
CA ALA A 29 -12.15 6.64 2.82
C ALA A 29 -10.75 6.57 3.45
N LEU A 30 -10.12 7.71 3.74
CA LEU A 30 -8.80 7.75 4.38
C LEU A 30 -8.77 7.06 5.76
N PRO A 31 -9.67 7.37 6.71
CA PRO A 31 -9.69 6.65 7.98
C PRO A 31 -10.07 5.19 7.81
N ALA A 32 -11.00 4.85 6.90
CA ALA A 32 -11.34 3.45 6.62
C ALA A 32 -10.13 2.66 6.10
N MET A 33 -9.34 3.23 5.18
CA MET A 33 -8.10 2.63 4.69
C MET A 33 -7.10 2.41 5.82
N GLY A 34 -6.90 3.40 6.70
CA GLY A 34 -6.01 3.28 7.85
C GLY A 34 -6.43 2.16 8.81
N VAL A 35 -7.73 2.04 9.10
CA VAL A 35 -8.27 0.98 9.98
C VAL A 35 -8.08 -0.39 9.35
N LEU A 36 -8.39 -0.56 8.07
CA LEU A 36 -8.18 -1.83 7.37
C LEU A 36 -6.70 -2.22 7.33
N ALA A 37 -5.81 -1.27 7.07
CA ALA A 37 -4.37 -1.51 7.11
C ALA A 37 -3.90 -1.96 8.50
N MET A 38 -4.43 -1.37 9.58
CA MET A 38 -4.12 -1.78 10.94
C MET A 38 -4.62 -3.20 11.26
N ILE A 39 -5.83 -3.55 10.83
CA ILE A 39 -6.37 -4.91 10.99
C ILE A 39 -5.48 -5.93 10.27
N VAL A 40 -5.09 -5.63 9.03
CA VAL A 40 -4.19 -6.49 8.26
C VAL A 40 -2.83 -6.60 8.92
N LEU A 41 -2.26 -5.49 9.43
CA LEU A 41 -0.98 -5.50 10.15
C LEU A 41 -1.03 -6.42 11.38
N ILE A 42 -2.04 -6.26 12.23
CA ILE A 42 -2.22 -7.12 13.42
C ILE A 42 -2.37 -8.57 12.98
N ARG A 43 -3.18 -8.84 11.96
CA ARG A 43 -3.35 -10.21 11.45
C ARG A 43 -2.03 -10.77 10.96
N VAL A 44 -1.31 -10.07 10.09
CA VAL A 44 -0.01 -10.50 9.55
C VAL A 44 1.00 -10.76 10.67
N LEU A 45 1.09 -9.90 11.69
CA LEU A 45 2.00 -10.14 12.82
C LEU A 45 1.56 -11.31 13.72
N THR A 46 0.26 -11.60 13.79
CA THR A 46 -0.27 -12.77 14.53
C THR A 46 -0.30 -14.06 13.71
N LEU A 47 -0.13 -13.99 12.38
CA LEU A 47 0.20 -15.14 11.56
C LEU A 47 1.65 -15.52 11.92
N GLY A 48 1.78 -16.52 12.80
CA GLY A 48 3.07 -17.13 13.16
C GLY A 48 3.68 -17.90 11.99
N THR A 49 4.18 -19.12 12.25
CA THR A 49 4.73 -20.02 11.23
C THR A 49 3.61 -20.74 10.47
N PRO A 50 3.35 -20.44 9.18
CA PRO A 50 2.26 -21.08 8.45
C PRO A 50 2.58 -22.52 8.02
N ASN A 51 3.85 -22.94 8.03
CA ASN A 51 4.26 -24.24 7.55
C ASN A 51 5.52 -24.78 8.27
N PRO A 52 5.46 -25.90 9.01
CA PRO A 52 6.62 -26.49 9.70
C PRO A 52 7.70 -27.08 8.75
N VAL A 53 7.44 -27.09 7.44
CA VAL A 53 8.37 -27.57 6.39
C VAL A 53 9.38 -26.49 5.96
N HIS A 54 9.09 -25.20 6.19
CA HIS A 54 9.93 -24.06 5.83
C HIS A 54 9.95 -23.00 6.96
N PRO A 55 10.70 -23.23 8.06
CA PRO A 55 10.74 -22.34 9.23
C PRO A 55 11.36 -20.96 8.95
N GLU A 56 11.95 -20.74 7.77
CA GLU A 56 12.53 -19.47 7.35
C GLU A 56 11.48 -18.44 6.91
N GLN A 57 10.28 -18.88 6.48
CA GLN A 57 9.20 -18.01 5.98
C GLN A 57 8.36 -17.42 7.12
N ASN A 58 9.05 -16.79 8.08
CA ASN A 58 8.44 -16.06 9.18
C ASN A 58 8.27 -14.59 8.84
N VAL A 59 7.19 -13.99 9.35
CA VAL A 59 6.94 -12.55 9.23
C VAL A 59 8.09 -11.73 9.81
N LEU A 60 8.70 -12.21 10.91
CA LEU A 60 9.90 -11.61 11.51
C LEU A 60 11.12 -11.61 10.57
N ASN A 61 11.35 -12.69 9.81
CA ASN A 61 12.42 -12.74 8.81
C ASN A 61 12.11 -11.85 7.60
N GLY A 62 10.84 -11.74 7.21
CA GLY A 62 10.39 -10.80 6.17
C GLY A 62 10.61 -9.34 6.56
N LEU A 63 10.30 -8.97 7.81
CA LEU A 63 10.64 -7.66 8.37
C LEU A 63 12.17 -7.49 8.43
N GLY A 64 12.91 -8.51 8.88
CA GLY A 64 14.38 -8.48 8.90
C GLY A 64 15.00 -8.22 7.54
N TYR A 65 14.48 -8.84 6.47
CA TYR A 65 14.95 -8.60 5.10
C TYR A 65 14.69 -7.16 4.63
N LEU A 66 13.53 -6.60 4.95
CA LEU A 66 13.19 -5.23 4.56
C LEU A 66 14.02 -4.18 5.32
N TRP A 67 14.27 -4.42 6.60
CA TRP A 67 14.90 -3.47 7.50
C TRP A 67 16.42 -3.63 7.64
N ASN A 68 17.03 -4.68 7.07
CA ASN A 68 18.47 -4.87 7.08
C ASN A 68 19.11 -4.19 5.85
N PRO A 69 19.75 -3.02 6.01
CA PRO A 69 20.25 -2.25 4.87
C PRO A 69 21.48 -2.91 4.26
N ASP A 70 21.47 -3.09 2.94
CA ASP A 70 22.65 -3.46 2.17
C ASP A 70 23.33 -2.20 1.62
N PHE A 71 24.38 -1.75 2.30
CA PHE A 71 25.16 -0.58 1.90
C PHE A 71 25.88 -0.75 0.55
N SER A 72 26.05 -1.99 0.06
CA SER A 72 26.60 -2.25 -1.26
C SER A 72 25.66 -1.77 -2.39
N LYS A 73 24.35 -1.68 -2.12
CA LYS A 73 23.36 -1.19 -3.10
C LYS A 73 23.35 0.32 -3.27
N LEU A 74 23.92 1.07 -2.33
CA LEU A 74 23.95 2.54 -2.40
C LEU A 74 24.85 3.08 -3.53
N THR A 75 25.85 2.30 -3.96
CA THR A 75 26.75 2.67 -5.06
C THR A 75 26.15 2.36 -6.43
N GLN A 76 25.00 1.67 -6.50
CA GLN A 76 24.33 1.30 -7.75
C GLN A 76 23.38 2.41 -8.19
N PHE A 77 23.57 2.95 -9.39
CA PHE A 77 22.72 4.02 -9.94
C PHE A 77 21.26 3.59 -10.13
N GLU A 78 21.02 2.33 -10.49
CA GLU A 78 19.67 1.76 -10.66
C GLU A 78 18.83 1.85 -9.37
N THR A 79 19.46 1.71 -8.19
CA THR A 79 18.77 1.82 -6.90
C THR A 79 18.25 3.23 -6.66
N TRP A 80 19.00 4.26 -7.06
CA TRP A 80 18.59 5.65 -6.97
C TRP A 80 17.49 6.01 -7.97
N LEU A 81 17.60 5.50 -9.20
CA LEU A 81 16.57 5.72 -10.22
C LEU A 81 15.22 5.10 -9.81
N ALA A 82 15.25 3.86 -9.31
CA ALA A 82 14.06 3.17 -8.83
C ALA A 82 13.44 3.87 -7.61
N ALA A 83 14.25 4.28 -6.63
CA ALA A 83 13.78 4.99 -5.45
C ALA A 83 13.17 6.37 -5.79
N ALA A 84 13.83 7.15 -6.65
CA ALA A 84 13.32 8.45 -7.09
C ALA A 84 12.00 8.31 -7.86
N GLY A 85 11.88 7.28 -8.71
CA GLY A 85 10.63 6.98 -9.41
C GLY A 85 9.48 6.64 -8.47
N GLN A 86 9.73 5.85 -7.42
CA GLN A 86 8.71 5.52 -6.43
C GLN A 86 8.25 6.74 -5.63
N ILE A 87 9.18 7.58 -5.16
CA ILE A 87 8.83 8.80 -4.42
C ILE A 87 8.00 9.75 -5.29
N PHE A 88 8.38 9.93 -6.55
CA PHE A 88 7.65 10.80 -7.47
C PHE A 88 6.21 10.32 -7.73
N LEU A 89 5.99 9.02 -7.87
CA LEU A 89 4.66 8.46 -8.13
C LEU A 89 3.74 8.48 -6.91
N VAL A 90 4.29 8.41 -5.71
CA VAL A 90 3.49 8.39 -4.46
C VAL A 90 3.14 9.81 -4.01
N CYS A 91 4.04 10.78 -4.20
CA CYS A 91 3.84 12.15 -3.73
C CYS A 91 3.10 13.06 -4.71
N ARG A 92 2.98 12.69 -5.99
CA ARG A 92 2.22 13.43 -7.01
C ARG A 92 0.83 12.84 -7.17
#